data_AF-A0A397USB4-F1
#
_entry.id   AF-A0A397USB4-F1
#
_cell.length_a   1.000
_cell.length_b   1.000
_cell.length_c   1.000
_cell.angle_alpha   90.00
_cell.angle_beta   90.00
_cell.angle_gamma   90.00
#
_symmetry.space_group_name_H-M   'P 1'
#
loop_
_entity.id
_entity.type
_entity.pdbx_description
1 polymer ?
#
loop_
_entity_poly.entity_id
_entity_poly.type
_entity_poly.pdbx_seq_one_letter_code
_entity_poly.pdbx_strand_id
1 'polypeptide(L)'
;MMNKLWQPSHKQYGKESSAVGADGNNGRYSPSTPTSPTPILASGVLVIRVVEARGLTLPPGIRPPQVPPHYVPSAPTSTRGNRDSMQRKQCWWLPYVVLEFDKNEVLIDALGGEVQNPIWQYKAHFDVSRESDVSIQIYLRKSTQTGQHTNDMGNDVFLGGVKFVPSFIEPNKLHEQWYKLQGGSGDVHVHVCYKKDHANVPLTIDAFDLLKVIGKGSFGKVMQVRKRDTSRIYALKTIRKAHIVSRSEVNHTLAERTVLAQINNPFIVPLKFSFQSTEKLYLVLAFVNGGELFHHLQREGRFDEERSRFYAAELLCALECLHDFNVVYRDLKPENILLDYSGHIALCDFGLCKLNMTESETTNTFCGTPEYLSPELLLGQGYTKTIDWWTLGVLLYEMLTGLPPFYDENTNEMYRKILQDELRFPDEVSSEARSLLTGLLTRDPNHRLGNNGAQEIKEHAFFSAIDWKKLILKKVQPPFKPSVESAIDTSNFDEEFTSETPKDSLVNDSHLSETIQRQFDGFTFNPNDGIMSGSMANSVDI
;
A
#
# COMPACT_ATOMS: atom_id res chain seq x y z
N MET A 1 17.63 -27.51 -51.30
CA MET A 1 18.06 -28.93 -51.22
C MET A 1 18.07 -29.33 -49.76
N MET A 2 17.61 -30.55 -49.39
CA MET A 2 17.70 -31.19 -48.05
C MET A 2 17.19 -30.34 -46.86
N ASN A 3 16.07 -30.59 -46.18
CA ASN A 3 15.12 -31.71 -46.03
C ASN A 3 15.57 -32.93 -45.20
N LYS A 4 14.77 -33.21 -44.13
CA LYS A 4 14.82 -34.30 -43.12
C LYS A 4 15.86 -34.23 -41.99
N LEU A 5 15.37 -34.11 -40.74
CA LEU A 5 15.37 -35.20 -39.73
C LEU A 5 14.80 -34.74 -38.38
N TRP A 6 13.62 -35.24 -37.98
CA TRP A 6 13.40 -35.88 -36.66
C TRP A 6 12.01 -36.53 -36.57
N GLN A 7 11.92 -37.69 -35.92
CA GLN A 7 10.69 -38.36 -35.48
C GLN A 7 10.81 -38.63 -33.97
N PRO A 8 9.74 -38.48 -33.18
CA PRO A 8 9.77 -38.85 -31.77
C PRO A 8 9.59 -40.36 -31.59
N SER A 9 10.28 -40.95 -30.60
CA SER A 9 10.12 -42.36 -30.24
C SER A 9 9.38 -42.52 -28.91
N HIS A 10 8.30 -43.31 -28.93
CA HIS A 10 7.62 -43.75 -27.71
C HIS A 10 8.42 -44.85 -27.02
N LYS A 11 8.54 -44.79 -25.68
CA LYS A 11 8.80 -45.95 -24.84
C LYS A 11 7.87 -45.98 -23.63
N GLN A 12 7.13 -47.07 -23.53
CA GLN A 12 6.46 -47.47 -22.29
C GLN A 12 7.51 -47.99 -21.30
N TYR A 13 7.28 -47.80 -20.00
CA TYR A 13 7.88 -48.62 -18.95
C TYR A 13 6.79 -49.10 -17.99
N GLY A 14 6.90 -50.37 -17.58
CA GLY A 14 5.89 -51.08 -16.83
C GLY A 14 5.98 -50.90 -15.31
N LYS A 15 4.95 -51.40 -14.62
CA LYS A 15 4.95 -51.59 -13.16
C LYS A 15 5.82 -52.79 -12.80
N GLU A 16 6.60 -52.65 -11.74
CA GLU A 16 6.99 -53.80 -10.91
C GLU A 16 7.10 -53.38 -9.44
N SER A 17 6.88 -54.33 -8.54
CA SER A 17 6.67 -54.10 -7.12
C SER A 17 7.55 -55.00 -6.26
N SER A 18 8.29 -54.44 -5.32
CA SER A 18 8.96 -55.19 -4.25
C SER A 18 9.20 -54.31 -3.03
N ALA A 19 9.18 -54.92 -1.84
CA ALA A 19 9.28 -54.22 -0.55
C ALA A 19 10.38 -54.84 0.32
N VAL A 20 11.31 -54.00 0.79
CA VAL A 20 12.24 -54.05 1.97
C VAL A 20 12.97 -52.69 1.96
N GLY A 21 13.33 -52.03 3.07
CA GLY A 21 13.04 -52.28 4.49
C GLY A 21 14.11 -51.67 5.42
N ALA A 22 13.69 -51.18 6.59
CA ALA A 22 14.48 -50.69 7.73
C ALA A 22 15.32 -49.38 7.60
N ASP A 23 14.94 -48.43 8.45
CA ASP A 23 15.73 -47.51 9.28
C ASP A 23 16.69 -46.45 8.70
N GLY A 24 16.36 -45.19 9.02
CA GLY A 24 17.16 -43.99 8.77
C GLY A 24 16.50 -42.73 9.33
N ASN A 25 16.52 -42.56 10.66
CA ASN A 25 15.86 -41.46 11.36
C ASN A 25 16.46 -40.09 10.97
N ASN A 26 15.68 -39.23 10.29
CA ASN A 26 16.02 -37.84 10.07
C ASN A 26 14.74 -36.98 9.99
N GLY A 27 14.57 -36.07 10.94
CA GLY A 27 13.36 -35.26 11.09
C GLY A 27 13.19 -34.25 9.96
N ARG A 28 12.28 -34.54 9.02
CA ARG A 28 11.78 -33.55 8.05
C ARG A 28 10.51 -32.92 8.58
N TYR A 29 10.50 -31.60 8.70
CA TYR A 29 9.26 -30.83 8.84
C TYR A 29 8.42 -31.03 7.57
N SER A 30 7.30 -31.73 7.69
CA SER A 30 6.26 -31.75 6.66
C SER A 30 5.39 -30.50 6.85
N PRO A 31 5.14 -29.68 5.81
CA PRO A 31 4.21 -28.56 5.93
C PRO A 31 2.81 -29.10 6.20
N SER A 32 2.16 -28.60 7.25
CA SER A 32 0.79 -28.97 7.60
C SER A 32 -0.18 -28.49 6.52
N THR A 33 -0.94 -29.41 5.94
CA THR A 33 -2.13 -29.08 5.14
C THR A 33 -3.10 -28.25 5.98
N PRO A 34 -3.59 -27.09 5.50
CA PRO A 34 -4.54 -26.29 6.25
C PRO A 34 -5.89 -27.00 6.32
N THR A 35 -6.24 -27.48 7.51
CA THR A 35 -7.55 -28.05 7.80
C THR A 35 -8.59 -26.96 8.02
N SER A 36 -9.77 -27.14 7.40
CA SER A 36 -10.97 -26.29 7.45
C SER A 36 -10.81 -24.85 6.91
N PRO A 37 -11.77 -24.36 6.08
CA PRO A 37 -11.76 -22.96 5.66
C PRO A 37 -12.04 -22.06 6.85
N THR A 38 -11.13 -21.13 7.12
CA THR A 38 -11.35 -20.01 8.04
C THR A 38 -12.63 -19.29 7.62
N PRO A 39 -13.56 -18.97 8.54
CA PRO A 39 -14.79 -18.27 8.17
C PRO A 39 -14.42 -16.93 7.51
N ILE A 40 -14.80 -16.77 6.24
CA ILE A 40 -14.49 -15.57 5.45
C ILE A 40 -15.14 -14.37 6.14
N LEU A 41 -14.33 -13.39 6.53
CA LEU A 41 -14.81 -12.14 7.09
C LEU A 41 -15.80 -11.49 6.11
N ALA A 42 -17.01 -11.20 6.59
CA ALA A 42 -17.97 -10.47 5.78
C ALA A 42 -17.64 -8.98 5.73
N SER A 43 -17.88 -8.33 4.59
CA SER A 43 -17.92 -6.87 4.50
C SER A 43 -18.82 -6.25 5.56
N GLY A 44 -18.53 -4.99 5.88
CA GLY A 44 -19.37 -4.22 6.76
C GLY A 44 -18.74 -2.88 7.12
N VAL A 45 -19.34 -2.25 8.12
CA VAL A 45 -18.86 -0.98 8.67
C VAL A 45 -18.47 -1.19 10.13
N LEU A 46 -17.19 -0.98 10.43
CA LEU A 46 -16.67 -0.89 11.78
C LEU A 46 -16.93 0.52 12.31
N VAL A 47 -17.86 0.63 13.26
CA VAL A 47 -18.18 1.88 13.95
C VAL A 47 -17.31 2.00 15.19
N ILE A 48 -16.42 2.99 15.21
CA ILE A 48 -15.52 3.27 16.34
C ILE A 48 -15.90 4.60 16.95
N ARG A 49 -16.01 4.64 18.28
CA ARG A 49 -16.22 5.87 19.04
C ARG A 49 -15.05 6.07 19.98
N VAL A 50 -14.31 7.17 19.80
CA VAL A 50 -13.27 7.59 20.74
C VAL A 50 -13.92 8.59 21.69
N VAL A 51 -14.06 8.20 22.95
CA VAL A 51 -14.93 8.89 23.90
C VAL A 51 -14.15 9.97 24.64
N GLU A 52 -13.12 9.56 25.38
CA GLU A 52 -12.30 10.38 26.27
C GLU A 52 -11.02 9.61 26.63
N ALA A 53 -10.03 10.29 27.21
CA ALA A 53 -8.92 9.66 27.91
C ALA A 53 -8.81 10.20 29.33
N ARG A 54 -8.06 9.50 30.19
CA ARG A 54 -7.81 9.91 31.57
C ARG A 54 -6.37 9.64 31.98
N GLY A 55 -5.84 10.48 32.86
CA GLY A 55 -4.51 10.29 33.46
C GLY A 55 -3.34 10.42 32.48
N LEU A 56 -3.50 11.14 31.37
CA LEU A 56 -2.39 11.45 30.47
C LEU A 56 -1.37 12.37 31.18
N THR A 57 -0.08 12.14 30.95
CA THR A 57 1.00 13.00 31.48
C THR A 57 1.88 13.51 30.34
N LEU A 58 2.28 14.78 30.41
CA LEU A 58 3.25 15.34 29.48
C LEU A 58 4.64 14.74 29.71
N PRO A 59 5.42 14.46 28.65
CA PRO A 59 6.83 14.12 28.78
C PRO A 59 7.64 15.22 29.51
N PRO A 60 8.73 14.87 30.21
CA PRO A 60 9.57 15.84 30.91
C PRO A 60 10.05 16.97 29.99
N GLY A 61 9.99 18.21 30.48
CA GLY A 61 10.41 19.41 29.74
C GLY A 61 9.36 20.03 28.82
N ILE A 62 8.27 19.32 28.51
CA ILE A 62 7.14 19.90 27.74
C ILE A 62 6.28 20.77 28.65
N ARG A 63 6.04 22.02 28.24
CA ARG A 63 5.15 22.95 28.96
C ARG A 63 3.68 22.66 28.61
N PRO A 64 2.74 22.86 29.56
CA PRO A 64 1.32 22.83 29.24
C PRO A 64 0.95 23.85 28.15
N PRO A 65 0.04 23.50 27.22
CA PRO A 65 -0.54 24.42 26.26
C PRO A 65 -1.19 25.62 26.95
N GLN A 66 -1.08 26.81 26.34
CA GLN A 66 -1.84 27.98 26.79
C GLN A 66 -3.28 27.89 26.26
N VAL A 67 -4.25 27.91 27.18
CA VAL A 67 -5.67 27.98 26.82
C VAL A 67 -5.96 29.36 26.21
N PRO A 68 -6.65 29.46 25.06
CA PRO A 68 -6.97 30.75 24.44
C PRO A 68 -7.76 31.66 25.40
N PRO A 69 -7.44 32.97 25.48
CA PRO A 69 -7.98 33.88 26.51
C PRO A 69 -9.50 34.16 26.41
N HIS A 70 -10.17 33.66 25.38
CA HIS A 70 -11.62 33.77 25.19
C HIS A 70 -12.35 32.42 25.21
N TYR A 71 -11.69 31.35 25.68
CA TYR A 71 -12.35 30.05 25.87
C TYR A 71 -13.20 30.05 27.15
N VAL A 72 -14.50 29.79 27.00
CA VAL A 72 -15.43 29.54 28.11
C VAL A 72 -15.93 28.11 27.96
N PRO A 73 -15.77 27.23 28.98
CA PRO A 73 -16.27 25.86 28.92
C PRO A 73 -17.80 25.83 28.82
N SER A 74 -18.33 25.47 27.66
CA SER A 74 -19.75 25.20 27.47
C SER A 74 -20.03 23.72 27.72
N ALA A 75 -20.96 23.40 28.63
CA ALA A 75 -21.38 22.02 28.87
C ALA A 75 -21.94 21.37 27.57
N PRO A 76 -21.59 20.11 27.25
CA PRO A 76 -21.99 19.48 26.01
C PRO A 76 -23.49 19.19 25.99
N THR A 77 -24.26 19.94 25.20
CA THR A 77 -25.68 19.67 24.96
C THR A 77 -25.86 18.42 24.10
N SER A 78 -26.76 17.54 24.55
CA SER A 78 -26.97 16.19 24.02
C SER A 78 -27.93 16.15 22.81
N THR A 79 -27.64 16.91 21.75
CA THR A 79 -28.40 16.83 20.50
C THR A 79 -28.07 15.54 19.72
N ARG A 80 -29.08 14.67 19.55
CA ARG A 80 -28.99 13.41 18.79
C ARG A 80 -29.07 13.69 17.28
N GLY A 81 -28.01 14.22 16.68
CA GLY A 81 -27.89 14.46 15.24
C GLY A 81 -26.70 13.71 14.61
N ASN A 82 -26.96 12.93 13.55
CA ASN A 82 -25.93 12.13 12.86
C ASN A 82 -25.03 12.96 11.91
N ARG A 83 -25.17 14.30 11.88
CA ARG A 83 -24.52 15.20 10.90
C ARG A 83 -23.63 16.32 11.49
N ASP A 84 -23.61 16.51 12.81
CA ASP A 84 -23.08 17.75 13.42
C ASP A 84 -21.68 17.62 14.07
N SER A 85 -20.89 16.60 13.72
CA SER A 85 -19.52 16.45 14.27
C SER A 85 -18.53 17.51 13.76
N MET A 86 -18.78 18.11 12.59
CA MET A 86 -17.87 19.07 11.93
C MET A 86 -18.02 20.53 12.40
N GLN A 87 -19.08 20.91 13.13
CA GLN A 87 -19.35 22.30 13.52
C GLN A 87 -19.14 22.61 15.01
N ARG A 88 -18.60 21.67 15.80
CA ARG A 88 -18.28 21.92 17.21
C ARG A 88 -16.95 22.67 17.31
N LYS A 89 -16.84 23.63 18.24
CA LYS A 89 -15.57 24.34 18.53
C LYS A 89 -14.50 23.33 18.93
N GLN A 90 -13.53 23.11 18.06
CA GLN A 90 -12.38 22.25 18.30
C GLN A 90 -11.41 22.93 19.28
N CYS A 91 -11.03 22.21 20.32
CA CYS A 91 -10.06 22.66 21.32
C CYS A 91 -8.64 22.28 20.88
N TRP A 92 -8.12 22.98 19.87
CA TRP A 92 -6.85 22.63 19.20
C TRP A 92 -5.62 22.54 20.13
N TRP A 93 -5.68 23.18 21.30
CA TRP A 93 -4.65 23.18 22.34
C TRP A 93 -4.70 21.96 23.26
N LEU A 94 -5.73 21.11 23.15
CA LEU A 94 -5.83 19.84 23.87
C LEU A 94 -5.29 18.69 23.01
N PRO A 95 -4.97 17.52 23.61
CA PRO A 95 -4.54 16.35 22.86
C PRO A 95 -5.53 15.94 21.76
N TYR A 96 -5.02 15.61 20.59
CA TYR A 96 -5.77 15.06 19.47
C TYR A 96 -5.46 13.57 19.30
N VAL A 97 -6.36 12.85 18.65
CA VAL A 97 -6.22 11.42 18.33
C VAL A 97 -6.01 11.23 16.83
N VAL A 98 -5.04 10.40 16.47
CA VAL A 98 -4.99 9.73 15.16
C VAL A 98 -5.60 8.35 15.35
N LEU A 99 -6.76 8.12 14.74
CA LEU A 99 -7.47 6.84 14.74
C LEU A 99 -7.32 6.19 13.36
N GLU A 100 -6.68 5.04 13.31
CA GLU A 100 -6.39 4.28 12.09
C GLU A 100 -7.07 2.90 12.14
N PHE A 101 -7.62 2.46 11.01
CA PHE A 101 -8.02 1.08 10.76
C PHE A 101 -7.79 0.76 9.27
N ASP A 102 -7.13 -0.36 8.96
CA ASP A 102 -6.93 -0.84 7.58
C ASP A 102 -6.39 0.26 6.63
N LYS A 103 -5.33 0.96 7.05
CA LYS A 103 -4.69 2.10 6.36
C LYS A 103 -5.65 3.24 5.99
N ASN A 104 -6.70 3.43 6.77
CA ASN A 104 -7.60 4.58 6.69
C ASN A 104 -7.54 5.30 8.03
N GLU A 105 -7.33 6.61 8.00
CA GLU A 105 -7.09 7.42 9.18
C GLU A 105 -8.16 8.48 9.40
N VAL A 106 -8.30 8.89 10.65
CA VAL A 106 -9.10 10.03 11.08
C VAL A 106 -8.32 10.78 12.14
N LEU A 107 -8.07 12.07 11.89
CA LEU A 107 -7.64 12.99 12.92
C LEU A 107 -8.87 13.49 13.69
N ILE A 108 -8.79 13.42 15.02
CA ILE A 108 -9.88 13.72 15.93
C ILE A 108 -9.41 14.76 16.95
N ASP A 109 -9.83 16.01 16.75
CA ASP A 109 -9.64 17.08 17.72
C ASP A 109 -10.53 16.92 18.96
N ALA A 110 -10.01 17.32 20.12
CA ALA A 110 -10.79 17.35 21.35
C ALA A 110 -11.92 18.38 21.26
N LEU A 111 -13.07 18.02 21.82
CA LEU A 111 -14.23 18.90 21.99
C LEU A 111 -14.18 19.66 23.33
N GLY A 112 -13.32 19.24 24.26
CA GLY A 112 -13.15 19.85 25.58
C GLY A 112 -12.41 18.92 26.54
N GLY A 113 -12.56 19.19 27.84
CA GLY A 113 -11.82 18.52 28.90
C GLY A 113 -10.50 19.23 29.24
N GLU A 114 -9.57 18.47 29.81
CA GLU A 114 -8.24 18.93 30.23
C GLU A 114 -7.15 18.17 29.46
N VAL A 115 -5.89 18.61 29.55
CA VAL A 115 -4.77 17.91 28.88
C VAL A 115 -4.57 16.50 29.43
N GLN A 116 -4.81 16.32 30.73
CA GLN A 116 -4.74 15.03 31.42
C GLN A 116 -5.98 14.16 31.15
N ASN A 117 -7.12 14.79 30.86
CA ASN A 117 -8.44 14.17 30.72
C ASN A 117 -9.22 14.76 29.53
N PRO A 118 -8.77 14.55 28.27
CA PRO A 118 -9.40 15.14 27.09
C PRO A 118 -10.66 14.37 26.68
N ILE A 119 -11.63 15.09 26.11
CA ILE A 119 -12.92 14.56 25.67
C ILE A 119 -13.06 14.76 24.16
N TRP A 120 -13.24 13.67 23.42
CA TRP A 120 -13.42 13.70 21.95
C TRP A 120 -14.87 13.40 21.53
N GLN A 121 -15.53 12.43 22.17
CA GLN A 121 -16.90 11.98 21.89
C GLN A 121 -17.19 11.69 20.40
N TYR A 122 -16.13 11.45 19.61
CA TYR A 122 -16.16 11.39 18.16
C TYR A 122 -16.52 9.99 17.70
N LYS A 123 -17.33 9.91 16.63
CA LYS A 123 -17.78 8.65 16.04
C LYS A 123 -17.32 8.58 14.59
N ALA A 124 -16.57 7.53 14.28
CA ALA A 124 -16.01 7.22 12.99
C ALA A 124 -16.60 5.91 12.45
N HIS A 125 -16.63 5.77 11.13
CA HIS A 125 -17.16 4.61 10.41
C HIS A 125 -16.13 4.16 9.39
N PHE A 126 -15.58 2.96 9.54
CA PHE A 126 -14.61 2.40 8.61
C PHE A 126 -15.22 1.25 7.83
N ASP A 127 -15.03 1.25 6.52
CA ASP A 127 -15.35 0.11 5.68
C ASP A 127 -14.39 -1.05 5.98
N VAL A 128 -14.94 -2.25 6.17
CA VAL A 128 -14.20 -3.46 6.55
C VAL A 128 -13.98 -4.31 5.31
N SER A 129 -12.73 -4.32 4.81
CA SER A 129 -12.33 -5.16 3.68
C SER A 129 -11.56 -6.42 4.07
N ARG A 130 -11.02 -6.44 5.29
CA ARG A 130 -10.16 -7.50 5.86
C ARG A 130 -10.10 -7.34 7.38
N GLU A 131 -9.63 -8.37 8.07
CA GLU A 131 -9.25 -8.23 9.48
C GLU A 131 -8.03 -7.32 9.57
N SER A 132 -8.11 -6.30 10.41
CA SER A 132 -7.04 -5.34 10.63
C SER A 132 -7.11 -4.83 12.07
N ASP A 133 -5.99 -4.34 12.57
CA ASP A 133 -5.95 -3.69 13.87
C ASP A 133 -6.62 -2.31 13.81
N VAL A 134 -7.28 -1.92 14.90
CA VAL A 134 -7.53 -0.52 15.24
C VAL A 134 -6.28 0.01 15.95
N SER A 135 -5.73 1.11 15.46
CA SER A 135 -4.66 1.87 16.12
C SER A 135 -5.19 3.23 16.56
N ILE A 136 -4.91 3.61 17.80
CA ILE A 136 -5.26 4.90 18.39
C ILE A 136 -3.98 5.50 18.95
N GLN A 137 -3.54 6.62 18.40
CA GLN A 137 -2.34 7.33 18.83
C GLN A 137 -2.75 8.73 19.31
N ILE A 138 -2.30 9.13 20.51
CA ILE A 138 -2.63 10.43 21.11
C ILE A 138 -1.40 11.33 21.03
N TYR A 139 -1.60 12.53 20.51
CA TYR A 139 -0.57 13.54 20.33
C TYR A 139 -1.01 14.88 20.91
N LEU A 140 -0.03 15.72 21.23
CA LEU A 140 -0.23 17.11 21.61
C LEU A 140 0.57 18.03 20.69
N ARG A 141 -0.12 19.04 20.15
CA ARG A 141 0.47 20.00 19.22
C ARG A 141 1.59 20.83 19.86
N LYS A 142 2.74 20.95 19.20
CA LYS A 142 3.78 21.91 19.63
C LYS A 142 3.37 23.33 19.23
N SER A 143 3.36 24.24 20.19
CA SER A 143 3.17 25.67 19.92
C SER A 143 4.48 26.30 19.45
N THR A 144 4.48 26.88 18.23
CA THR A 144 5.56 27.73 17.72
C THR A 144 5.52 29.10 18.43
N GLN A 145 6.68 29.71 18.68
CA GLN A 145 6.77 30.96 19.45
C GLN A 145 6.23 32.21 18.70
N THR A 146 5.89 32.09 17.42
CA THR A 146 5.50 33.19 16.54
C THR A 146 4.00 33.38 16.37
N GLY A 147 3.16 32.49 16.92
CA GLY A 147 1.71 32.54 16.73
C GLY A 147 1.24 32.18 15.31
N GLN A 148 2.16 31.83 14.40
CA GLN A 148 1.84 31.19 13.13
C GLN A 148 1.80 29.67 13.34
N HIS A 149 0.62 29.10 13.17
CA HIS A 149 0.42 27.65 13.16
C HIS A 149 1.22 27.03 12.02
N THR A 150 2.17 26.16 12.32
CA THR A 150 2.66 25.15 11.38
C THR A 150 1.78 23.93 11.53
N ASN A 151 1.04 23.54 10.49
CA ASN A 151 0.21 22.33 10.50
C ASN A 151 1.04 21.02 10.38
N ASP A 152 2.34 21.10 10.69
CA ASP A 152 3.30 20.01 10.60
C ASP A 152 3.16 19.04 11.79
N MET A 153 2.34 18.01 11.58
CA MET A 153 2.19 16.88 12.51
C MET A 153 3.49 16.07 12.70
N GLY A 154 4.55 16.30 11.90
CA GLY A 154 5.85 15.66 12.06
C GLY A 154 6.48 15.95 13.42
N ASN A 155 6.23 17.14 13.98
CA ASN A 155 6.89 17.65 15.17
C ASN A 155 6.11 17.48 16.49
N ASP A 156 4.91 16.93 16.48
CA ASP A 156 4.02 16.88 17.65
C ASP A 156 4.43 15.88 18.74
N VAL A 157 4.03 16.17 19.98
CA VAL A 157 4.43 15.40 21.17
C VAL A 157 3.52 14.17 21.32
N PHE A 158 4.08 12.97 21.11
CA PHE A 158 3.38 11.72 21.40
C PHE A 158 3.12 11.57 22.91
N LEU A 159 1.88 11.27 23.28
CA LEU A 159 1.44 11.06 24.67
C LEU A 159 1.12 9.59 25.00
N GLY A 160 1.11 8.71 24.00
CA GLY A 160 0.82 7.29 24.13
C GLY A 160 -0.18 6.80 23.08
N GLY A 161 -0.27 5.49 22.92
CA GLY A 161 -1.23 4.88 21.98
C GLY A 161 -1.62 3.45 22.36
N VAL A 162 -2.60 2.90 21.66
CA VAL A 162 -3.00 1.50 21.79
C VAL A 162 -3.34 0.92 20.42
N LYS A 163 -3.07 -0.37 20.24
CA LYS A 163 -3.39 -1.14 19.04
C LYS A 163 -4.10 -2.44 19.44
N PHE A 164 -5.23 -2.76 18.81
CA PHE A 164 -6.02 -3.95 19.14
C PHE A 164 -6.84 -4.45 17.93
N VAL A 165 -7.08 -5.76 17.86
CA VAL A 165 -7.99 -6.35 16.87
C VAL A 165 -9.44 -6.22 17.36
N PRO A 166 -10.36 -5.63 16.57
CA PRO A 166 -11.79 -5.58 16.92
C PRO A 166 -12.47 -6.94 16.69
N SER A 167 -13.53 -7.23 17.44
CA SER A 167 -14.31 -8.47 17.23
C SER A 167 -15.24 -8.34 16.01
N PHE A 168 -15.10 -9.27 15.07
CA PHE A 168 -16.00 -9.41 13.91
C PHE A 168 -17.01 -10.57 14.05
N ILE A 169 -16.87 -11.40 15.10
CA ILE A 169 -17.64 -12.65 15.29
C ILE A 169 -19.10 -12.37 15.68
N GLU A 170 -19.37 -11.25 16.37
CA GLU A 170 -20.70 -10.88 16.86
C GLU A 170 -21.17 -9.55 16.21
N PRO A 171 -21.71 -9.58 14.97
CA PRO A 171 -22.20 -8.37 14.31
C PRO A 171 -23.27 -7.64 15.14
N ASN A 172 -23.22 -6.31 15.10
CA ASN A 172 -24.07 -5.37 15.84
C ASN A 172 -23.89 -5.37 17.37
N LYS A 173 -22.98 -6.18 17.93
CA LYS A 173 -22.59 -6.06 19.34
C LYS A 173 -21.78 -4.78 19.58
N LEU A 174 -22.05 -4.11 20.68
CA LEU A 174 -21.27 -2.97 21.16
C LEU A 174 -20.25 -3.47 22.19
N HIS A 175 -18.96 -3.26 21.89
CA HIS A 175 -17.87 -3.47 22.83
C HIS A 175 -17.46 -2.10 23.39
N GLU A 176 -17.55 -1.93 24.71
CA GLU A 176 -17.17 -0.72 25.43
C GLU A 176 -16.02 -1.08 26.38
N GLN A 177 -14.85 -0.45 26.20
CA GLN A 177 -13.65 -0.81 26.94
C GLN A 177 -12.71 0.38 27.16
N TRP A 178 -12.10 0.42 28.34
CA TRP A 178 -10.92 1.23 28.62
C TRP A 178 -9.66 0.47 28.23
N TYR A 179 -8.81 1.11 27.43
CA TYR A 179 -7.56 0.58 26.94
C TYR A 179 -6.39 1.35 27.56
N LYS A 180 -5.48 0.63 28.23
CA LYS A 180 -4.28 1.22 28.80
C LYS A 180 -3.29 1.60 27.68
N LEU A 181 -2.77 2.82 27.74
CA LEU A 181 -1.86 3.34 26.72
C LEU A 181 -0.44 2.76 26.87
N GLN A 182 0.20 2.55 25.72
CA GLN A 182 1.61 2.14 25.58
C GLN A 182 2.44 3.33 25.09
N GLY A 183 3.72 3.37 25.47
CA GLY A 183 4.61 4.51 25.15
C GLY A 183 4.23 5.83 25.84
N GLY A 184 3.38 5.76 26.87
CA GLY A 184 2.83 6.91 27.57
C GLY A 184 2.14 6.50 28.86
N SER A 185 1.21 7.33 29.35
CA SER A 185 0.46 7.10 30.59
C SER A 185 -1.04 7.30 30.40
N GLY A 186 -1.83 6.74 31.31
CA GLY A 186 -3.29 6.84 31.27
C GLY A 186 -3.98 5.74 30.46
N ASP A 187 -5.30 5.92 30.32
CA ASP A 187 -6.19 5.01 29.58
C ASP A 187 -7.03 5.82 28.58
N VAL A 188 -7.42 5.19 27.46
CA VAL A 188 -8.39 5.73 26.49
C VAL A 188 -9.67 4.90 26.49
N HIS A 189 -10.82 5.57 26.46
CA HIS A 189 -12.14 4.95 26.43
C HIS A 189 -12.67 4.86 25.00
N VAL A 190 -12.96 3.63 24.55
CA VAL A 190 -13.32 3.35 23.16
C VAL A 190 -14.57 2.47 23.11
N HIS A 191 -15.51 2.82 22.23
CA HIS A 191 -16.62 1.94 21.85
C HIS A 191 -16.40 1.41 20.44
N VAL A 192 -16.63 0.12 20.21
CA VAL A 192 -16.45 -0.53 18.91
C VAL A 192 -17.67 -1.38 18.60
N CYS A 193 -18.20 -1.26 17.39
CA CYS A 193 -19.32 -2.05 16.90
C CYS A 193 -19.13 -2.35 15.42
N TYR A 194 -18.83 -3.61 15.07
CA TYR A 194 -18.84 -4.07 13.69
C TYR A 194 -20.29 -4.32 13.25
N LYS A 195 -20.68 -3.73 12.13
CA LYS A 195 -21.98 -3.96 11.49
C LYS A 195 -21.75 -4.63 10.16
N LYS A 196 -22.15 -5.89 10.04
CA LYS A 196 -22.17 -6.60 8.76
C LYS A 196 -23.05 -5.83 7.77
N ASP A 197 -22.60 -5.72 6.53
CA ASP A 197 -23.44 -5.15 5.48
C ASP A 197 -24.60 -6.12 5.16
N HIS A 198 -25.78 -5.54 5.02
CA HIS A 198 -27.03 -6.25 4.73
C HIS A 198 -27.64 -5.81 3.39
N ALA A 199 -27.04 -4.84 2.71
CA ALA A 199 -27.55 -4.25 1.49
C ALA A 199 -26.75 -4.74 0.27
N ASN A 200 -27.36 -5.60 -0.54
CA ASN A 200 -26.83 -6.01 -1.86
C ASN A 200 -26.95 -4.86 -2.90
N VAL A 201 -26.65 -3.63 -2.50
CA VAL A 201 -26.66 -2.44 -3.37
C VAL A 201 -25.34 -2.43 -4.14
N PRO A 202 -25.35 -2.50 -5.49
CA PRO A 202 -24.14 -2.40 -6.28
C PRO A 202 -23.45 -1.06 -6.03
N LEU A 203 -22.14 -1.10 -5.74
CA LEU A 203 -21.35 0.10 -5.57
C LEU A 203 -21.21 0.81 -6.92
N THR A 204 -21.67 2.05 -7.01
CA THR A 204 -21.52 2.90 -8.21
C THR A 204 -20.71 4.16 -7.89
N ILE A 205 -20.37 4.92 -8.93
CA ILE A 205 -19.67 6.21 -8.78
C ILE A 205 -20.46 7.21 -7.92
N ASP A 206 -21.80 7.12 -7.91
CA ASP A 206 -22.69 7.99 -7.12
C ASP A 206 -22.61 7.74 -5.61
N ALA A 207 -21.94 6.67 -5.17
CA ALA A 207 -21.61 6.45 -3.76
C ALA A 207 -20.45 7.36 -3.28
N PHE A 208 -19.79 8.10 -4.18
CA PHE A 208 -18.61 8.89 -3.91
C PHE A 208 -18.79 10.37 -4.28
N ASP A 209 -18.28 11.27 -3.43
CA ASP A 209 -18.03 12.66 -3.79
C ASP A 209 -16.59 12.80 -4.32
N LEU A 210 -16.43 13.34 -5.52
CA LEU A 210 -15.11 13.56 -6.13
C LEU A 210 -14.50 14.85 -5.55
N LEU A 211 -13.31 14.78 -4.94
CA LEU A 211 -12.71 15.89 -4.20
C LEU A 211 -11.61 16.62 -4.97
N LYS A 212 -10.62 15.88 -5.49
CA LYS A 212 -9.48 16.41 -6.26
C LYS A 212 -8.98 15.37 -7.25
N VAL A 213 -8.36 15.82 -8.34
CA VAL A 213 -7.48 14.95 -9.14
C VAL A 213 -6.12 14.90 -8.45
N ILE A 214 -5.53 13.71 -8.33
CA ILE A 214 -4.25 13.49 -7.62
C ILE A 214 -3.21 12.76 -8.48
N GLY A 215 -3.56 12.39 -9.71
CA GLY A 215 -2.63 11.77 -10.65
C GLY A 215 -3.29 11.46 -11.98
N LYS A 216 -2.47 11.42 -13.04
CA LYS A 216 -2.92 11.17 -14.41
C LYS A 216 -1.82 10.43 -15.17
N GLY A 217 -2.17 9.32 -15.81
CA GLY A 217 -1.22 8.48 -16.52
C GLY A 217 -1.81 7.83 -17.77
N SER A 218 -1.01 7.02 -18.44
CA SER A 218 -1.38 6.31 -19.68
C SER A 218 -2.62 5.41 -19.54
N PHE A 219 -2.88 4.90 -18.33
CA PHE A 219 -4.00 4.03 -18.00
C PHE A 219 -5.26 4.77 -17.52
N GLY A 220 -5.17 6.07 -17.21
CA GLY A 220 -6.34 6.87 -16.82
C GLY A 220 -6.07 7.95 -15.78
N LYS A 221 -7.10 8.26 -14.97
CA LYS A 221 -7.10 9.34 -13.97
C LYS A 221 -7.26 8.76 -12.57
N VAL A 222 -6.51 9.29 -11.61
CA VAL A 222 -6.65 9.01 -10.18
C VAL A 222 -7.22 10.23 -9.48
N MET A 223 -8.28 10.04 -8.69
CA MET A 223 -8.96 11.10 -7.95
C MET A 223 -9.03 10.77 -6.46
N GLN A 224 -8.80 11.76 -5.60
CA GLN A 224 -9.20 11.69 -4.20
C GLN A 224 -10.73 11.77 -4.14
N VAL A 225 -11.37 10.81 -3.47
CA VAL A 225 -12.82 10.72 -3.35
C VAL A 225 -13.25 10.49 -1.90
N ARG A 226 -14.47 10.89 -1.56
CA ARG A 226 -15.12 10.61 -0.27
C ARG A 226 -16.31 9.67 -0.45
N LYS A 227 -16.30 8.50 0.18
CA LYS A 227 -17.46 7.59 0.19
C LYS A 227 -18.56 8.19 1.09
N ARG A 228 -19.79 8.31 0.59
CA ARG A 228 -20.85 9.15 1.18
C ARG A 228 -21.40 8.66 2.53
N ASP A 229 -21.49 7.35 2.71
CA ASP A 229 -22.07 6.70 3.89
C ASP A 229 -21.10 6.63 5.08
N THR A 230 -19.82 6.37 4.82
CA THR A 230 -18.75 6.30 5.85
C THR A 230 -17.93 7.60 5.97
N SER A 231 -18.09 8.53 5.03
CA SER A 231 -17.27 9.75 4.89
C SER A 231 -15.75 9.48 4.79
N ARG A 232 -15.37 8.28 4.37
CA ARG A 232 -13.96 7.84 4.21
C ARG A 232 -13.34 8.33 2.92
N ILE A 233 -12.03 8.58 2.97
CA ILE A 233 -11.24 9.13 1.87
C ILE A 233 -10.48 8.00 1.17
N TYR A 234 -10.57 7.95 -0.15
CA TYR A 234 -9.97 6.92 -0.99
C TYR A 234 -9.32 7.52 -2.24
N ALA A 235 -8.40 6.77 -2.84
CA ALA A 235 -7.91 7.04 -4.18
C ALA A 235 -8.70 6.20 -5.19
N LEU A 236 -9.43 6.86 -6.09
CA LEU A 236 -10.22 6.23 -7.16
C LEU A 236 -9.43 6.26 -8.47
N LYS A 237 -8.85 5.12 -8.88
CA LYS A 237 -8.24 4.96 -10.21
C LYS A 237 -9.31 4.54 -11.21
N THR A 238 -9.45 5.32 -12.29
CA THR A 238 -10.48 5.14 -13.33
C THR A 238 -9.81 4.69 -14.64
N ILE A 239 -10.19 3.53 -15.17
CA ILE A 239 -9.61 2.90 -16.37
C ILE A 239 -10.70 2.74 -17.44
N ARG A 240 -10.41 3.07 -18.70
CA ARG A 240 -11.38 2.98 -19.81
C ARG A 240 -11.41 1.56 -20.39
N LYS A 241 -12.58 0.92 -20.44
CA LYS A 241 -12.74 -0.44 -20.99
C LYS A 241 -12.26 -0.52 -22.45
N ALA A 242 -12.55 0.49 -23.26
CA ALA A 242 -12.13 0.53 -24.66
C ALA A 242 -10.60 0.44 -24.86
N HIS A 243 -9.81 1.03 -23.95
CA HIS A 243 -8.34 0.93 -24.02
C HIS A 243 -7.88 -0.51 -23.73
N ILE A 244 -8.43 -1.14 -22.68
CA ILE A 244 -8.13 -2.54 -22.30
C ILE A 244 -8.47 -3.50 -23.45
N VAL A 245 -9.65 -3.34 -24.07
CA VAL A 245 -10.09 -4.15 -25.22
C VAL A 245 -9.17 -3.94 -26.43
N SER A 246 -8.75 -2.70 -26.72
CA SER A 246 -7.86 -2.41 -27.85
C SER A 246 -6.47 -3.05 -27.73
N ARG A 247 -6.07 -3.46 -26.51
CA ARG A 247 -4.81 -4.15 -26.21
C ARG A 247 -4.97 -5.65 -25.95
N SER A 248 -6.20 -6.18 -25.97
CA SER A 248 -6.53 -7.56 -25.57
C SER A 248 -6.17 -7.89 -24.11
N GLU A 249 -6.20 -6.91 -23.21
CA GLU A 249 -5.72 -7.03 -21.81
C GLU A 249 -6.82 -7.41 -20.80
N VAL A 250 -8.04 -7.77 -21.23
CA VAL A 250 -9.20 -7.94 -20.33
C VAL A 250 -8.97 -8.99 -19.22
N ASN A 251 -8.50 -10.18 -19.60
CA ASN A 251 -8.17 -11.25 -18.65
C ASN A 251 -7.05 -10.82 -17.67
N HIS A 252 -6.12 -9.99 -18.14
CA HIS A 252 -5.02 -9.49 -17.33
C HIS A 252 -5.53 -8.50 -16.27
N THR A 253 -6.41 -7.56 -16.63
CA THR A 253 -7.03 -6.62 -15.67
C THR A 253 -7.93 -7.34 -14.64
N LEU A 254 -8.66 -8.38 -15.03
CA LEU A 254 -9.45 -9.19 -14.09
C LEU A 254 -8.55 -9.93 -13.08
N ALA A 255 -7.44 -10.49 -13.55
CA ALA A 255 -6.46 -11.16 -12.70
C ALA A 255 -5.72 -10.16 -11.80
N GLU A 256 -5.38 -8.95 -12.28
CA GLU A 256 -4.71 -7.88 -11.51
C GLU A 256 -5.58 -7.50 -10.31
N ARG A 257 -6.85 -7.18 -10.56
CA ARG A 257 -7.86 -6.93 -9.51
C ARG A 257 -8.00 -8.09 -8.53
N THR A 258 -7.85 -9.33 -9.01
CA THR A 258 -7.95 -10.53 -8.16
C THR A 258 -6.77 -10.65 -7.21
N VAL A 259 -5.55 -10.42 -7.69
CA VAL A 259 -4.36 -10.46 -6.83
C VAL A 259 -4.31 -9.26 -5.88
N LEU A 260 -4.67 -8.05 -6.34
CA LEU A 260 -4.78 -6.86 -5.49
C LEU A 260 -5.79 -7.00 -4.35
N ALA A 261 -6.86 -7.77 -4.53
CA ALA A 261 -7.80 -8.10 -3.46
C ALA A 261 -7.19 -9.04 -2.40
N GLN A 262 -6.27 -9.93 -2.80
CA GLN A 262 -5.66 -10.94 -1.93
C GLN A 262 -4.38 -10.47 -1.22
N ILE A 263 -3.60 -9.57 -1.83
CA ILE A 263 -2.36 -9.04 -1.24
C ILE A 263 -2.66 -8.41 0.13
N ASN A 264 -1.90 -8.82 1.14
CA ASN A 264 -1.96 -8.27 2.49
C ASN A 264 -0.57 -7.91 3.02
N ASN A 265 -0.04 -6.79 2.56
CA ASN A 265 1.29 -6.31 2.91
C ASN A 265 1.22 -4.87 3.46
N PRO A 266 1.93 -4.52 4.55
CA PRO A 266 1.94 -3.16 5.12
C PRO A 266 2.48 -2.10 4.16
N PHE A 267 3.28 -2.49 3.17
CA PHE A 267 4.02 -1.62 2.25
C PHE A 267 3.42 -1.57 0.83
N ILE A 268 2.24 -2.16 0.60
CA ILE A 268 1.49 -2.07 -0.67
C ILE A 268 0.15 -1.36 -0.42
N VAL A 269 -0.25 -0.42 -1.29
CA VAL A 269 -1.56 0.24 -1.18
C VAL A 269 -2.69 -0.78 -1.40
N PRO A 270 -3.56 -1.06 -0.41
CA PRO A 270 -4.57 -2.10 -0.51
C PRO A 270 -5.78 -1.65 -1.34
N LEU A 271 -6.29 -2.56 -2.16
CA LEU A 271 -7.60 -2.44 -2.80
C LEU A 271 -8.71 -2.60 -1.75
N LYS A 272 -9.66 -1.67 -1.74
CA LYS A 272 -10.85 -1.68 -0.87
C LYS A 272 -12.08 -2.18 -1.60
N PHE A 273 -12.30 -1.65 -2.80
CA PHE A 273 -13.41 -2.02 -3.66
C PHE A 273 -12.99 -1.93 -5.11
N SER A 274 -13.67 -2.68 -5.98
CA SER A 274 -13.69 -2.37 -7.42
C SER A 274 -15.11 -2.49 -7.96
N PHE A 275 -15.45 -1.64 -8.93
CA PHE A 275 -16.76 -1.63 -9.57
C PHE A 275 -16.62 -1.12 -11.00
N GLN A 276 -17.69 -1.19 -11.79
CA GLN A 276 -17.66 -0.83 -13.20
C GLN A 276 -18.91 -0.08 -13.63
N SER A 277 -18.77 0.75 -14.66
CA SER A 277 -19.88 1.27 -15.46
C SER A 277 -19.86 0.61 -16.85
N THR A 278 -20.74 1.05 -17.74
CA THR A 278 -20.74 0.66 -19.16
C THR A 278 -19.39 0.95 -19.84
N GLU A 279 -18.70 2.02 -19.45
CA GLU A 279 -17.53 2.54 -20.19
C GLU A 279 -16.20 2.30 -19.45
N LYS A 280 -16.25 2.14 -18.12
CA LYS A 280 -15.08 2.26 -17.26
C LYS A 280 -15.05 1.20 -16.16
N LEU A 281 -13.83 0.92 -15.72
CA LEU A 281 -13.51 0.16 -14.53
C LEU A 281 -12.98 1.14 -13.46
N TYR A 282 -13.35 0.90 -12.21
CA TYR A 282 -12.96 1.73 -11.07
C TYR A 282 -12.29 0.85 -10.00
N LEU A 283 -11.09 1.23 -9.59
CA LEU A 283 -10.37 0.65 -8.45
C LEU A 283 -10.38 1.68 -7.32
N VAL A 284 -10.92 1.32 -6.16
CA VAL A 284 -10.93 2.14 -4.95
C VAL A 284 -9.84 1.64 -4.02
N LEU A 285 -8.77 2.43 -3.92
CA LEU A 285 -7.56 2.16 -3.15
C LEU A 285 -7.56 2.97 -1.85
N ALA A 286 -6.81 2.55 -0.83
CA ALA A 286 -6.53 3.43 0.31
C ALA A 286 -5.86 4.73 -0.17
N PHE A 287 -6.28 5.87 0.39
CA PHE A 287 -5.59 7.14 0.16
C PHE A 287 -4.38 7.25 1.07
N VAL A 288 -3.24 7.68 0.54
CA VAL A 288 -1.96 7.86 1.24
C VAL A 288 -1.51 9.30 0.99
N ASN A 289 -1.19 10.04 2.05
CA ASN A 289 -1.15 11.51 2.06
C ASN A 289 0.23 12.13 2.38
N GLY A 290 1.26 11.31 2.63
CA GLY A 290 2.62 11.81 2.84
C GLY A 290 3.34 12.23 1.55
N GLY A 291 2.76 11.98 0.38
CA GLY A 291 3.32 12.35 -0.93
C GLY A 291 4.17 11.25 -1.56
N GLU A 292 4.68 11.53 -2.76
CA GLU A 292 5.55 10.64 -3.52
C GLU A 292 7.01 10.72 -3.03
N LEU A 293 7.71 9.58 -3.05
CA LEU A 293 9.12 9.50 -2.70
C LEU A 293 9.97 10.39 -3.61
N PHE A 294 9.58 10.53 -4.89
CA PHE A 294 10.18 11.44 -5.86
C PHE A 294 10.30 12.88 -5.32
N HIS A 295 9.20 13.44 -4.82
CA HIS A 295 9.15 14.81 -4.33
C HIS A 295 10.07 15.01 -3.11
N HIS A 296 10.17 14.01 -2.22
CA HIS A 296 11.10 14.06 -1.09
C HIS A 296 12.56 13.96 -1.53
N LEU A 297 12.87 13.08 -2.49
CA LEU A 297 14.22 12.87 -3.00
C LEU A 297 14.72 14.11 -3.76
N GLN A 298 13.90 14.67 -4.65
CA GLN A 298 14.22 15.91 -5.39
C GLN A 298 14.49 17.10 -4.45
N ARG A 299 13.69 17.25 -3.38
CA ARG A 299 13.85 18.34 -2.40
C ARG A 299 15.14 18.22 -1.59
N GLU A 300 15.58 16.99 -1.29
CA GLU A 300 16.75 16.72 -0.44
C GLU A 300 18.02 16.43 -1.26
N GLY A 301 17.89 16.26 -2.58
CA GLY A 301 18.96 15.92 -3.52
C GLY A 301 19.38 14.45 -3.44
N ARG A 302 19.61 13.94 -2.23
CA ARG A 302 19.82 12.51 -1.92
C ARG A 302 19.41 12.22 -0.48
N PHE A 303 19.07 10.97 -0.17
CA PHE A 303 18.86 10.53 1.19
C PHE A 303 20.18 10.05 1.82
N ASP A 304 20.23 10.04 3.15
CA ASP A 304 21.30 9.33 3.87
C ASP A 304 21.13 7.80 3.74
N GLU A 305 22.17 7.07 4.16
CA GLU A 305 22.18 5.61 4.04
C GLU A 305 21.20 4.92 5.00
N GLU A 306 20.87 5.50 6.15
CA GLU A 306 19.91 4.92 7.09
C GLU A 306 18.50 4.95 6.50
N ARG A 307 18.09 6.10 5.95
CA ARG A 307 16.83 6.30 5.24
C ARG A 307 16.75 5.45 3.97
N SER A 308 17.81 5.42 3.17
CA SER A 308 17.88 4.60 1.95
C SER A 308 17.77 3.11 2.26
N ARG A 309 18.47 2.63 3.30
CA ARG A 309 18.39 1.24 3.80
C ARG A 309 17.00 0.90 4.30
N PHE A 310 16.37 1.79 5.06
CA PHE A 310 15.03 1.60 5.60
C PHE A 310 14.00 1.43 4.46
N TYR A 311 13.94 2.36 3.51
CA TYR A 311 13.01 2.27 2.38
C TYR A 311 13.31 1.07 1.48
N ALA A 312 14.57 0.77 1.17
CA ALA A 312 14.92 -0.42 0.38
C ALA A 312 14.50 -1.73 1.07
N ALA A 313 14.55 -1.81 2.40
CA ALA A 313 14.06 -2.97 3.14
C ALA A 313 12.53 -3.12 3.09
N GLU A 314 11.78 -2.03 3.19
CA GLU A 314 10.31 -2.06 3.05
C GLU A 314 9.87 -2.42 1.63
N LEU A 315 10.55 -1.86 0.62
CA LEU A 315 10.33 -2.19 -0.79
C LEU A 315 10.68 -3.64 -1.11
N LEU A 316 11.77 -4.18 -0.55
CA LEU A 316 12.10 -5.61 -0.67
C LEU A 316 10.98 -6.49 -0.11
N CYS A 317 10.41 -6.14 1.04
CA CYS A 317 9.24 -6.84 1.60
C CYS A 317 7.95 -6.67 0.78
N ALA A 318 7.79 -5.57 0.04
CA ALA A 318 6.67 -5.39 -0.89
C ALA A 318 6.84 -6.28 -2.13
N LEU A 319 8.01 -6.23 -2.77
CA LEU A 319 8.35 -7.00 -3.98
C LEU A 319 8.33 -8.51 -3.73
N GLU A 320 8.92 -8.98 -2.62
CA GLU A 320 8.86 -10.39 -2.21
C GLU A 320 7.40 -10.89 -2.12
N CYS A 321 6.52 -10.09 -1.51
CA CYS A 321 5.11 -10.45 -1.42
C CYS A 321 4.43 -10.53 -2.79
N LEU A 322 4.74 -9.62 -3.73
CA LEU A 322 4.26 -9.73 -5.11
C LEU A 322 4.79 -10.99 -5.80
N HIS A 323 6.07 -11.30 -5.58
CA HIS A 323 6.73 -12.47 -6.15
C HIS A 323 6.13 -13.78 -5.64
N ASP A 324 5.75 -13.86 -4.35
CA ASP A 324 5.01 -14.99 -3.77
C ASP A 324 3.64 -15.21 -4.44
N PHE A 325 2.96 -14.13 -4.84
CA PHE A 325 1.72 -14.18 -5.64
C PHE A 325 1.97 -14.37 -7.16
N ASN A 326 3.20 -14.69 -7.58
CA ASN A 326 3.60 -14.81 -8.99
C ASN A 326 3.32 -13.55 -9.83
N VAL A 327 3.55 -12.38 -9.21
CA VAL A 327 3.48 -11.07 -9.83
C VAL A 327 4.87 -10.47 -9.96
N VAL A 328 5.20 -9.93 -11.13
CA VAL A 328 6.36 -9.05 -11.37
C VAL A 328 5.84 -7.63 -11.47
N TYR A 329 6.48 -6.68 -10.80
CA TYR A 329 5.97 -5.32 -10.66
C TYR A 329 6.30 -4.42 -11.86
N ARG A 330 7.56 -4.47 -12.35
CA ARG A 330 8.06 -3.88 -13.61
C ARG A 330 8.11 -2.35 -13.75
N ASP A 331 7.58 -1.58 -12.79
CA ASP A 331 7.59 -0.11 -12.84
C ASP A 331 8.01 0.51 -11.49
N LEU A 332 9.05 -0.05 -10.87
CA LEU A 332 9.58 0.47 -9.61
C LEU A 332 10.42 1.73 -9.85
N LYS A 333 9.92 2.86 -9.33
CA LYS A 333 10.51 4.20 -9.43
C LYS A 333 9.95 5.10 -8.31
N PRO A 334 10.59 6.23 -7.95
CA PRO A 334 10.19 7.09 -6.85
C PRO A 334 8.76 7.65 -6.95
N GLU A 335 8.22 7.83 -8.16
CA GLU A 335 6.88 8.37 -8.41
C GLU A 335 5.77 7.37 -8.03
N ASN A 336 6.04 6.06 -8.14
CA ASN A 336 5.09 5.00 -7.80
C ASN A 336 5.15 4.57 -6.31
N ILE A 337 5.96 5.27 -5.51
CA ILE A 337 6.16 4.96 -4.09
C ILE A 337 5.66 6.15 -3.27
N LEU A 338 4.59 5.96 -2.50
CA LEU A 338 4.07 6.97 -1.59
C LEU A 338 4.67 6.80 -0.20
N LEU A 339 4.73 7.86 0.60
CA LEU A 339 4.94 7.79 2.04
C LEU A 339 3.60 7.97 2.77
N ASP A 340 3.37 7.19 3.84
CA ASP A 340 2.26 7.47 4.77
C ASP A 340 2.63 8.58 5.79
N TYR A 341 1.63 9.06 6.53
CA TYR A 341 1.77 10.10 7.56
C TYR A 341 2.83 9.81 8.64
N SER A 342 3.20 8.55 8.82
CA SER A 342 4.19 8.11 9.80
C SER A 342 5.59 7.95 9.20
N GLY A 343 5.70 7.87 7.87
CA GLY A 343 6.95 7.82 7.13
C GLY A 343 7.29 6.46 6.50
N HIS A 344 6.41 5.46 6.62
CA HIS A 344 6.59 4.17 5.93
C HIS A 344 6.20 4.27 4.46
N ILE A 345 6.81 3.44 3.61
CA ILE A 345 6.48 3.41 2.18
C ILE A 345 5.14 2.68 1.92
N ALA A 346 4.49 3.05 0.82
CA ALA A 346 3.32 2.41 0.26
C ALA A 346 3.42 2.38 -1.27
N LEU A 347 3.79 1.22 -1.83
CA LEU A 347 3.88 0.98 -3.26
C LEU A 347 2.48 1.06 -3.90
N CYS A 348 2.35 1.87 -4.95
CA CYS A 348 1.11 2.14 -5.67
C CYS A 348 1.24 1.83 -7.18
N ASP A 349 0.22 2.15 -7.97
CA ASP A 349 0.08 1.86 -9.41
C ASP A 349 0.60 0.49 -9.92
N PHE A 350 -0.30 -0.48 -9.98
CA PHE A 350 -0.04 -1.85 -10.47
C PHE A 350 -0.30 -2.02 -11.97
N GLY A 351 -0.55 -0.92 -12.72
CA GLY A 351 -0.99 -0.97 -14.13
C GLY A 351 0.04 -1.53 -15.13
N LEU A 352 1.29 -1.74 -14.70
CA LEU A 352 2.33 -2.40 -15.49
C LEU A 352 2.75 -3.77 -14.92
N CYS A 353 2.06 -4.32 -13.92
CA CYS A 353 2.39 -5.65 -13.39
C CYS A 353 2.31 -6.77 -14.45
N LYS A 354 2.96 -7.90 -14.19
CA LYS A 354 2.79 -9.15 -14.95
C LYS A 354 2.43 -10.26 -14.00
N LEU A 355 1.34 -10.97 -14.30
CA LEU A 355 0.76 -12.01 -13.44
C LEU A 355 1.09 -13.41 -13.99
N ASN A 356 0.90 -14.43 -13.15
CA ASN A 356 1.18 -15.85 -13.46
C ASN A 356 2.65 -16.12 -13.82
N MET A 357 3.56 -15.23 -13.39
CA MET A 357 5.00 -15.38 -13.58
C MET A 357 5.51 -16.36 -12.52
N THR A 358 5.47 -17.66 -12.83
CA THR A 358 6.11 -18.69 -12.00
C THR A 358 7.63 -18.66 -12.17
N GLU A 359 8.38 -19.48 -11.41
CA GLU A 359 9.85 -19.52 -11.50
C GLU A 359 10.37 -19.87 -12.90
N SER A 360 9.61 -20.66 -13.67
CA SER A 360 9.95 -21.06 -15.04
C SER A 360 9.39 -20.14 -16.13
N GLU A 361 8.53 -19.17 -15.78
CA GLU A 361 7.82 -18.35 -16.75
C GLU A 361 8.65 -17.11 -17.12
N THR A 362 8.73 -16.80 -18.41
CA THR A 362 9.37 -15.59 -18.92
C THR A 362 8.37 -14.72 -19.69
N THR A 363 8.64 -13.42 -19.77
CA THR A 363 7.85 -12.53 -20.63
C THR A 363 8.73 -11.57 -21.42
N ASN A 364 8.21 -11.10 -22.56
CA ASN A 364 8.95 -10.30 -23.56
C ASN A 364 8.38 -8.89 -23.73
N THR A 365 7.45 -8.46 -22.87
CA THR A 365 6.83 -7.13 -22.99
C THR A 365 7.83 -6.04 -22.61
N PHE A 366 8.19 -5.20 -23.57
CA PHE A 366 9.02 -4.01 -23.32
C PHE A 366 8.17 -2.93 -22.63
N CYS A 367 8.48 -2.60 -21.38
CA CYS A 367 7.76 -1.62 -20.56
C CYS A 367 8.63 -1.14 -19.39
N GLY A 368 8.22 -0.04 -18.74
CA GLY A 368 8.93 0.60 -17.62
C GLY A 368 9.52 1.96 -18.03
N THR A 369 9.96 2.74 -17.03
CA THR A 369 10.67 4.02 -17.23
C THR A 369 12.13 3.76 -17.69
N PRO A 370 12.64 4.41 -18.76
CA PRO A 370 13.94 4.13 -19.39
C PRO A 370 15.14 4.00 -18.44
N GLU A 371 15.18 4.84 -17.42
CA GLU A 371 16.21 4.96 -16.38
C GLU A 371 16.35 3.70 -15.51
N TYR A 372 15.29 2.89 -15.43
CA TYR A 372 15.20 1.70 -14.57
C TYR A 372 15.24 0.38 -15.35
N LEU A 373 15.26 0.42 -16.69
CA LEU A 373 15.19 -0.78 -17.52
C LEU A 373 16.41 -1.70 -17.30
N SER A 374 16.16 -3.00 -17.22
CA SER A 374 17.22 -4.01 -17.05
C SER A 374 17.85 -4.42 -18.40
N PRO A 375 19.11 -4.89 -18.40
CA PRO A 375 19.82 -5.28 -19.62
C PRO A 375 19.09 -6.32 -20.46
N GLU A 376 18.56 -7.37 -19.83
CA GLU A 376 17.83 -8.46 -20.51
C GLU A 376 16.50 -8.00 -21.14
N LEU A 377 15.86 -6.96 -20.58
CA LEU A 377 14.68 -6.32 -21.16
C LEU A 377 15.06 -5.48 -22.38
N LEU A 378 16.14 -4.68 -22.30
CA LEU A 378 16.67 -3.92 -23.44
C LEU A 378 17.14 -4.83 -24.60
N LEU A 379 17.71 -5.99 -24.28
CA LEU A 379 18.18 -6.98 -25.26
C LEU A 379 17.05 -7.87 -25.81
N GLY A 380 15.82 -7.76 -25.29
CA GLY A 380 14.67 -8.56 -25.73
C GLY A 380 14.83 -10.07 -25.50
N GLN A 381 15.62 -10.47 -24.50
CA GLN A 381 15.96 -11.88 -24.23
C GLN A 381 14.86 -12.66 -23.49
N GLY A 382 13.81 -11.96 -23.07
CA GLY A 382 12.82 -12.45 -22.13
C GLY A 382 13.33 -12.37 -20.68
N TYR A 383 12.40 -12.14 -19.76
CA TYR A 383 12.76 -11.87 -18.37
C TYR A 383 11.79 -12.49 -17.36
N THR A 384 12.29 -12.71 -16.14
CA THR A 384 11.57 -13.28 -14.99
C THR A 384 11.35 -12.22 -13.89
N LYS A 385 11.02 -12.65 -12.67
CA LYS A 385 10.92 -11.81 -11.46
C LYS A 385 12.19 -10.99 -11.14
N THR A 386 13.36 -11.43 -11.61
CA THR A 386 14.67 -10.83 -11.31
C THR A 386 14.87 -9.41 -11.87
N ILE A 387 13.98 -8.91 -12.72
CA ILE A 387 13.99 -7.51 -13.15
C ILE A 387 13.65 -6.55 -12.01
N ASP A 388 12.78 -6.97 -11.07
CA ASP A 388 12.41 -6.12 -9.94
C ASP A 388 13.58 -5.94 -8.95
N TRP A 389 14.52 -6.90 -8.92
CA TRP A 389 15.78 -6.76 -8.16
C TRP A 389 16.76 -5.81 -8.81
N TRP A 390 16.80 -5.76 -10.15
CA TRP A 390 17.55 -4.73 -10.87
C TRP A 390 16.97 -3.33 -10.58
N THR A 391 15.65 -3.15 -10.70
CA THR A 391 15.01 -1.85 -10.44
C THR A 391 15.15 -1.42 -8.98
N LEU A 392 15.11 -2.35 -8.01
CA LEU A 392 15.44 -2.07 -6.61
C LEU A 392 16.89 -1.58 -6.44
N GLY A 393 17.83 -2.16 -7.18
CA GLY A 393 19.22 -1.69 -7.24
C GLY A 393 19.36 -0.29 -7.82
N VAL A 394 18.66 0.01 -8.93
CA VAL A 394 18.65 1.35 -9.55
C VAL A 394 18.10 2.39 -8.56
N LEU A 395 16.95 2.11 -7.96
CA LEU A 395 16.30 3.00 -7.00
C LEU A 395 17.13 3.21 -5.73
N LEU A 396 17.78 2.17 -5.20
CA LEU A 396 18.68 2.32 -4.06
C LEU A 396 19.91 3.17 -4.41
N TYR A 397 20.48 3.01 -5.60
CA TYR A 397 21.57 3.85 -6.09
C TYR A 397 21.12 5.32 -6.19
N GLU A 398 19.94 5.57 -6.76
CA GLU A 398 19.36 6.90 -6.90
C GLU A 398 19.09 7.55 -5.54
N MET A 399 18.50 6.84 -4.57
CA MET A 399 18.30 7.35 -3.21
C MET A 399 19.63 7.78 -2.55
N LEU A 400 20.71 7.02 -2.76
CA LEU A 400 22.03 7.28 -2.17
C LEU A 400 22.85 8.38 -2.88
N THR A 401 22.56 8.69 -4.14
CA THR A 401 23.40 9.55 -4.99
C THR A 401 22.69 10.74 -5.63
N GLY A 402 21.36 10.69 -5.71
CA GLY A 402 20.48 11.68 -6.33
C GLY A 402 20.15 11.46 -7.80
N LEU A 403 20.78 10.48 -8.47
CA LEU A 403 20.54 10.16 -9.88
C LEU A 403 20.67 8.65 -10.16
N PRO A 404 19.95 8.10 -11.16
CA PRO A 404 20.15 6.71 -11.59
C PRO A 404 21.58 6.43 -12.08
N PRO A 405 22.13 5.21 -11.89
CA PRO A 405 23.54 4.89 -12.08
C PRO A 405 24.04 5.03 -13.52
N PHE A 406 23.14 4.93 -14.50
CA PHE A 406 23.44 4.98 -15.93
C PHE A 406 22.76 6.15 -16.65
N TYR A 407 22.28 7.15 -15.90
CA TYR A 407 21.51 8.28 -16.43
C TYR A 407 22.24 9.02 -17.58
N ASP A 408 21.49 9.42 -18.59
CA ASP A 408 21.90 10.33 -19.66
C ASP A 408 20.66 11.04 -20.22
N GLU A 409 20.80 12.30 -20.63
CA GLU A 409 19.72 13.04 -21.31
C GLU A 409 19.35 12.38 -22.66
N ASN A 410 20.29 11.69 -23.31
CA ASN A 410 20.04 10.92 -24.50
C ASN A 410 19.73 9.46 -24.15
N THR A 411 18.47 9.06 -24.33
CA THR A 411 17.96 7.71 -24.06
C THR A 411 18.78 6.60 -24.73
N ASN A 412 19.33 6.83 -25.93
CA ASN A 412 20.17 5.81 -26.59
C ASN A 412 21.54 5.65 -25.92
N GLU A 413 22.14 6.74 -25.42
CA GLU A 413 23.37 6.66 -24.64
C GLU A 413 23.10 6.06 -23.26
N MET A 414 21.97 6.36 -22.62
CA MET A 414 21.54 5.68 -21.41
C MET A 414 21.40 4.16 -21.61
N TYR A 415 20.75 3.71 -22.69
CA TYR A 415 20.70 2.28 -23.04
C TYR A 415 22.10 1.69 -23.28
N ARG A 416 22.98 2.42 -23.96
CA ARG A 416 24.39 2.02 -24.16
C ARG A 416 25.12 1.87 -22.82
N LYS A 417 24.97 2.82 -21.90
CA LYS A 417 25.53 2.79 -20.53
C LYS A 417 25.00 1.60 -19.73
N ILE A 418 23.68 1.38 -19.71
CA ILE A 418 23.05 0.23 -19.04
C ILE A 418 23.65 -1.09 -19.53
N LEU A 419 23.91 -1.22 -20.83
CA LEU A 419 24.47 -2.44 -21.42
C LEU A 419 25.99 -2.61 -21.29
N GLN A 420 26.77 -1.51 -21.20
CA GLN A 420 28.23 -1.56 -21.40
C GLN A 420 29.07 -0.92 -20.28
N ASP A 421 28.63 0.17 -19.65
CA ASP A 421 29.51 0.99 -18.82
C ASP A 421 29.70 0.38 -17.42
N GLU A 422 30.84 0.64 -16.79
CA GLU A 422 31.09 0.18 -15.42
C GLU A 422 30.24 0.94 -14.41
N LEU A 423 29.70 0.22 -13.42
CA LEU A 423 29.00 0.85 -12.29
C LEU A 423 30.03 1.60 -11.43
N ARG A 424 29.80 2.90 -11.24
CA ARG A 424 30.68 3.81 -10.48
C ARG A 424 29.99 4.27 -9.21
N PHE A 425 30.76 4.59 -8.18
CA PHE A 425 30.22 5.02 -6.89
C PHE A 425 30.96 6.27 -6.38
N PRO A 426 30.24 7.29 -5.88
CA PRO A 426 30.83 8.37 -5.08
C PRO A 426 31.50 7.86 -3.80
N ASP A 427 32.43 8.63 -3.26
CA ASP A 427 33.18 8.27 -2.04
C ASP A 427 32.29 8.12 -0.81
N GLU A 428 31.14 8.80 -0.77
CA GLU A 428 30.19 8.75 0.34
C GLU A 428 29.38 7.44 0.44
N VAL A 429 29.34 6.62 -0.61
CA VAL A 429 28.61 5.34 -0.61
C VAL A 429 29.46 4.27 0.11
N SER A 430 28.94 3.65 1.17
CA SER A 430 29.68 2.65 1.96
C SER A 430 30.07 1.40 1.18
N SER A 431 31.07 0.67 1.67
CA SER A 431 31.47 -0.65 1.17
C SER A 431 30.30 -1.63 1.05
N GLU A 432 29.42 -1.63 2.06
CA GLU A 432 28.25 -2.48 2.19
C GLU A 432 27.18 -2.12 1.15
N ALA A 433 26.94 -0.81 0.94
CA ALA A 433 26.04 -0.34 -0.11
C ALA A 433 26.60 -0.66 -1.51
N ARG A 434 27.90 -0.41 -1.76
CA ARG A 434 28.58 -0.76 -3.03
C ARG A 434 28.49 -2.26 -3.32
N SER A 435 28.70 -3.11 -2.32
CA SER A 435 28.58 -4.58 -2.44
C SER A 435 27.16 -4.98 -2.84
N LEU A 436 26.14 -4.45 -2.15
CA LEU A 436 24.73 -4.76 -2.45
C LEU A 436 24.36 -4.32 -3.87
N LEU A 437 24.70 -3.09 -4.23
CA LEU A 437 24.41 -2.50 -5.53
C LEU A 437 25.11 -3.24 -6.66
N THR A 438 26.35 -3.68 -6.46
CA THR A 438 27.06 -4.52 -7.44
C THR A 438 26.35 -5.86 -7.65
N GLY A 439 25.83 -6.49 -6.59
CA GLY A 439 25.04 -7.72 -6.69
C GLY A 439 23.71 -7.53 -7.43
N LEU A 440 22.92 -6.51 -7.05
CA LEU A 440 21.61 -6.21 -7.66
C LEU A 440 21.73 -5.72 -9.12
N LEU A 441 22.75 -4.93 -9.43
CA LEU A 441 23.03 -4.40 -10.77
C LEU A 441 23.99 -5.29 -11.57
N THR A 442 24.05 -6.59 -11.23
CA THR A 442 24.68 -7.59 -12.10
C THR A 442 23.85 -7.77 -13.37
N ARG A 443 24.51 -7.64 -14.54
CA ARG A 443 23.84 -7.63 -15.85
C ARG A 443 23.23 -8.97 -16.23
N ASP A 444 23.90 -10.08 -15.93
CA ASP A 444 23.35 -11.42 -16.15
C ASP A 444 22.34 -11.75 -15.03
N PRO A 445 21.04 -11.91 -15.33
CA PRO A 445 20.03 -12.20 -14.31
C PRO A 445 20.29 -13.50 -13.55
N ASN A 446 21.01 -14.48 -14.13
CA ASN A 446 21.32 -15.74 -13.46
C ASN A 446 22.36 -15.61 -12.34
N HIS A 447 23.21 -14.57 -12.44
CA HIS A 447 24.25 -14.24 -11.45
C HIS A 447 23.86 -13.04 -10.57
N ARG A 448 22.65 -12.49 -10.76
CA ARG A 448 22.14 -11.34 -10.01
C ARG A 448 21.72 -11.74 -8.59
N LEU A 449 22.07 -10.92 -7.61
CA LEU A 449 21.65 -11.10 -6.23
C LEU A 449 20.11 -11.14 -6.16
N GLY A 450 19.56 -12.17 -5.54
CA GLY A 450 18.11 -12.40 -5.47
C GLY A 450 17.56 -13.30 -6.58
N ASN A 451 18.40 -13.80 -7.50
CA ASN A 451 18.01 -14.86 -8.43
C ASN A 451 17.58 -16.15 -7.68
N ASN A 452 18.16 -16.39 -6.50
CA ASN A 452 17.76 -17.50 -5.61
C ASN A 452 16.65 -17.11 -4.61
N GLY A 453 15.97 -15.98 -4.85
CA GLY A 453 14.89 -15.45 -4.01
C GLY A 453 15.31 -14.32 -3.08
N ALA A 454 14.33 -13.59 -2.56
CA ALA A 454 14.53 -12.36 -1.77
C ALA A 454 15.37 -12.55 -0.48
N GLN A 455 15.43 -13.78 0.07
CA GLN A 455 16.21 -14.09 1.26
C GLN A 455 17.72 -13.83 1.06
N GLU A 456 18.24 -14.06 -0.16
CA GLU A 456 19.63 -13.77 -0.54
C GLU A 456 19.95 -12.27 -0.37
N ILE A 457 19.00 -11.40 -0.70
CA ILE A 457 19.10 -9.95 -0.54
C ILE A 457 18.99 -9.57 0.95
N LYS A 458 18.06 -10.19 1.69
CA LYS A 458 17.82 -9.91 3.12
C LYS A 458 19.01 -10.24 4.04
N GLU A 459 19.80 -11.25 3.68
CA GLU A 459 20.98 -11.69 4.42
C GLU A 459 22.23 -10.85 4.13
N HIS A 460 22.19 -9.97 3.12
CA HIS A 460 23.31 -9.13 2.75
C HIS A 460 23.67 -8.12 3.86
N ALA A 461 24.97 -7.93 4.11
CA ALA A 461 25.51 -7.14 5.23
C ALA A 461 24.93 -5.71 5.35
N PHE A 462 24.58 -5.09 4.23
CA PHE A 462 23.90 -3.79 4.18
C PHE A 462 22.61 -3.74 5.03
N PHE A 463 21.85 -4.84 5.12
CA PHE A 463 20.62 -4.92 5.91
C PHE A 463 20.82 -5.52 7.31
N SER A 464 22.06 -5.72 7.78
CA SER A 464 22.36 -6.33 9.09
C SER A 464 21.72 -5.62 10.30
N ALA A 465 21.41 -4.34 10.18
CA ALA A 465 20.70 -3.55 11.21
C ALA A 465 19.16 -3.74 11.21
N ILE A 466 18.60 -4.41 10.19
CA ILE A 466 17.14 -4.54 10.00
C ILE A 466 16.60 -5.77 10.73
N ASP A 467 15.73 -5.53 11.72
CA ASP A 467 14.86 -6.57 12.27
C ASP A 467 13.63 -6.73 11.36
N TRP A 468 13.72 -7.64 10.39
CA TRP A 468 12.66 -7.93 9.42
C TRP A 468 11.29 -8.23 10.07
N LYS A 469 11.27 -8.86 11.27
CA LYS A 469 10.03 -9.17 11.99
C LYS A 469 9.41 -7.93 12.63
N LYS A 470 10.23 -6.97 13.10
CA LYS A 470 9.72 -5.66 13.53
C LYS A 470 9.29 -4.81 12.32
N LEU A 471 10.04 -4.84 11.23
CA LEU A 471 9.78 -4.05 10.03
C LEU A 471 8.39 -4.37 9.44
N ILE A 472 8.11 -5.64 9.13
CA ILE A 472 6.82 -6.08 8.59
C ILE A 472 5.62 -5.85 9.55
N LEU A 473 5.88 -5.62 10.84
CA LEU A 473 4.86 -5.26 11.82
C LEU A 473 4.71 -3.74 12.03
N LYS A 474 5.42 -2.90 11.26
CA LYS A 474 5.57 -1.45 11.46
C LYS A 474 5.95 -1.09 12.91
N LYS A 475 6.94 -1.84 13.45
CA LYS A 475 7.52 -1.64 14.81
C LYS A 475 8.94 -1.07 14.79
N VAL A 476 9.43 -0.70 13.61
CA VAL A 476 10.64 0.12 13.44
C VAL A 476 10.17 1.53 13.15
N GLN A 477 10.70 2.53 13.86
CA GLN A 477 10.35 3.93 13.64
C GLN A 477 10.94 4.40 12.30
N PRO A 478 10.16 5.02 11.40
CA PRO A 478 10.71 5.61 10.19
C PRO A 478 11.72 6.73 10.49
N PRO A 479 12.83 6.82 9.72
CA PRO A 479 13.87 7.84 9.93
C PRO A 479 13.42 9.25 9.49
N PHE A 480 12.40 9.33 8.64
CA PHE A 480 11.76 10.56 8.20
C PHE A 480 10.25 10.43 8.36
N LYS A 481 9.59 11.48 8.85
CA LYS A 481 8.12 11.59 8.92
C LYS A 481 7.68 12.81 8.10
N PRO A 482 6.78 12.66 7.11
CA PRO A 482 6.34 13.79 6.29
C PRO A 482 5.49 14.78 7.10
N SER A 483 5.59 16.06 6.74
CA SER A 483 4.64 17.08 7.16
C SER A 483 3.35 16.89 6.38
N VAL A 484 2.24 16.71 7.09
CA VAL A 484 0.91 16.50 6.55
C VAL A 484 -0.08 17.28 7.41
N GLU A 485 -0.96 18.07 6.80
CA GLU A 485 -1.90 18.92 7.55
C GLU A 485 -3.17 18.16 8.00
N SER A 486 -3.61 17.16 7.23
CA SER A 486 -4.84 16.41 7.50
C SER A 486 -4.97 15.11 6.68
N ALA A 487 -5.98 14.29 7.01
CA ALA A 487 -6.32 13.08 6.25
C ALA A 487 -6.88 13.33 4.82
N ILE A 488 -7.20 14.58 4.47
CA ILE A 488 -7.56 14.99 3.10
C ILE A 488 -6.45 15.80 2.42
N ASP A 489 -5.32 16.00 3.09
CA ASP A 489 -4.26 16.85 2.59
C ASP A 489 -3.73 16.35 1.24
N THR A 490 -3.51 17.29 0.33
CA THR A 490 -2.90 17.05 -0.97
C THR A 490 -1.75 18.03 -1.25
N SER A 491 -1.20 18.67 -0.22
CA SER A 491 -0.05 19.58 -0.32
C SER A 491 1.21 18.90 -0.86
N ASN A 492 1.33 17.59 -0.63
CA ASN A 492 2.41 16.74 -1.14
C ASN A 492 2.08 16.06 -2.50
N PHE A 493 1.14 16.61 -3.29
CA PHE A 493 0.83 16.19 -4.65
C PHE A 493 0.95 17.38 -5.61
N ASP A 494 1.27 17.12 -6.88
CA ASP A 494 1.51 18.16 -7.89
C ASP A 494 0.31 19.13 -8.06
N GLU A 495 0.62 20.43 -8.15
CA GLU A 495 -0.35 21.49 -8.41
C GLU A 495 -0.97 21.39 -9.81
N GLU A 496 -0.27 20.83 -10.81
CA GLU A 496 -0.83 20.56 -12.14
C GLU A 496 -2.06 19.65 -12.05
N PHE A 497 -1.99 18.61 -11.21
CA PHE A 497 -3.12 17.69 -11.02
C PHE A 497 -4.16 18.26 -10.05
N THR A 498 -3.74 18.78 -8.90
CA THR A 498 -4.67 19.18 -7.84
C THR A 498 -5.49 20.44 -8.16
N SER A 499 -5.08 21.20 -9.17
CA SER A 499 -5.86 22.32 -9.75
C SER A 499 -6.91 21.87 -10.79
N GLU A 500 -6.85 20.65 -11.32
CA GLU A 500 -7.82 20.15 -12.29
C GLU A 500 -9.20 19.89 -11.63
N THR A 501 -10.29 20.23 -12.33
CA THR A 501 -11.64 20.02 -11.78
C THR A 501 -11.92 18.51 -11.58
N PRO A 502 -12.34 18.07 -10.37
CA PRO A 502 -12.65 16.69 -10.06
C PRO A 502 -13.97 16.26 -10.71
N LYS A 503 -13.89 15.79 -11.96
CA LYS A 503 -15.02 15.25 -12.72
C LYS A 503 -14.63 13.92 -13.35
N ASP A 504 -15.50 12.93 -13.19
CA ASP A 504 -15.43 11.71 -13.98
C ASP A 504 -15.68 12.05 -15.45
N SER A 505 -14.74 11.72 -16.33
CA SER A 505 -14.73 12.20 -17.71
C SER A 505 -15.75 11.45 -18.57
N LEU A 506 -16.67 12.16 -19.22
CA LEU A 506 -17.59 11.55 -20.20
C LEU A 506 -16.81 10.89 -21.35
N VAL A 507 -17.23 9.70 -21.80
CA VAL A 507 -16.65 9.02 -22.95
C VAL A 507 -17.69 8.95 -24.07
N ASN A 508 -17.69 9.95 -24.95
CA ASN A 508 -18.77 10.15 -25.92
C ASN A 508 -18.94 9.03 -26.97
N ASP A 509 -17.97 8.12 -27.13
CA ASP A 509 -17.91 7.20 -28.28
C ASP A 509 -17.61 5.71 -27.94
N SER A 510 -17.62 5.29 -26.66
CA SER A 510 -17.26 3.89 -26.30
C SER A 510 -18.46 2.94 -26.17
N HIS A 511 -19.22 2.76 -27.24
CA HIS A 511 -20.25 1.71 -27.33
C HIS A 511 -19.63 0.32 -27.57
N LEU A 512 -19.06 -0.27 -26.52
CA LEU A 512 -18.67 -1.68 -26.53
C LEU A 512 -19.92 -2.58 -26.59
N SER A 513 -19.88 -3.61 -27.43
CA SER A 513 -20.98 -4.57 -27.57
C SER A 513 -21.20 -5.38 -26.29
N GLU A 514 -22.43 -5.88 -26.08
CA GLU A 514 -22.78 -6.65 -24.88
C GLU A 514 -21.86 -7.87 -24.67
N THR A 515 -21.46 -8.54 -25.76
CA THR A 515 -20.49 -9.65 -25.71
C THR A 515 -19.12 -9.23 -25.16
N ILE A 516 -18.67 -8.01 -25.47
CA ILE A 516 -17.42 -7.45 -24.93
C ILE A 516 -17.62 -6.99 -23.48
N GLN A 517 -18.79 -6.46 -23.13
CA GLN A 517 -19.10 -6.08 -21.75
C GLN A 517 -19.01 -7.27 -20.79
N ARG A 518 -19.57 -8.42 -21.17
CA ARG A 518 -19.52 -9.66 -20.37
C ARG A 518 -18.10 -10.20 -20.15
N GLN A 519 -17.11 -9.77 -20.94
CA GLN A 519 -15.71 -10.12 -20.65
C GLN A 519 -15.17 -9.44 -19.38
N PHE A 520 -15.86 -8.43 -18.85
CA PHE A 520 -15.54 -7.75 -17.58
C PHE A 520 -16.39 -8.27 -16.39
N ASP A 521 -17.14 -9.35 -16.58
CA ASP A 521 -17.87 -10.00 -15.48
C ASP A 521 -16.86 -10.48 -14.41
N GLY A 522 -17.21 -10.33 -13.13
CA GLY A 522 -16.27 -10.57 -12.01
C GLY A 522 -15.26 -9.45 -11.74
N PHE A 523 -15.27 -8.33 -12.47
CA PHE A 523 -14.46 -7.16 -12.09
C PHE A 523 -14.98 -6.45 -10.82
N THR A 524 -16.30 -6.50 -10.58
CA THR A 524 -16.87 -5.92 -9.37
C THR A 524 -16.45 -6.75 -8.17
N PHE A 525 -15.77 -6.10 -7.23
CA PHE A 525 -15.38 -6.67 -5.94
C PHE A 525 -15.81 -5.72 -4.85
N ASN A 526 -16.86 -6.12 -4.15
CA ASN A 526 -17.10 -5.70 -2.78
C ASN A 526 -16.62 -6.85 -1.89
N PRO A 527 -15.93 -6.62 -0.75
CA PRO A 527 -15.65 -7.68 0.23
C PRO A 527 -16.91 -8.39 0.80
N ASN A 528 -18.12 -7.99 0.36
CA ASN A 528 -19.37 -8.73 0.52
C ASN A 528 -19.39 -10.05 -0.28
N ASP A 529 -18.76 -10.06 -1.46
CA ASP A 529 -18.72 -11.20 -2.36
C ASP A 529 -17.62 -12.16 -1.91
N GLY A 530 -17.92 -12.94 -0.88
CA GLY A 530 -17.04 -13.99 -0.36
C GLY A 530 -16.52 -14.85 -1.51
N ILE A 531 -15.19 -14.91 -1.66
CA ILE A 531 -14.51 -15.41 -2.86
C ILE A 531 -15.08 -16.79 -3.25
N MET A 532 -15.62 -16.88 -4.46
CA MET A 532 -16.12 -18.12 -5.03
C MET A 532 -14.99 -19.14 -5.18
N SER A 533 -14.85 -20.02 -4.19
CA SER A 533 -14.18 -21.31 -4.34
C SER A 533 -15.04 -22.22 -5.22
N GLY A 534 -15.11 -21.93 -6.53
CA GLY A 534 -15.85 -22.76 -7.48
C GLY A 534 -16.24 -22.09 -8.79
N SER A 535 -15.30 -21.96 -9.74
CA SER A 535 -15.53 -22.21 -11.18
C SER A 535 -14.24 -22.16 -12.03
N MET A 536 -13.18 -22.88 -11.62
CA MET A 536 -11.99 -23.13 -12.46
C MET A 536 -11.62 -24.62 -12.54
N ALA A 537 -12.61 -25.49 -12.34
CA ALA A 537 -12.52 -26.91 -12.63
C ALA A 537 -13.76 -27.30 -13.44
N ASN A 538 -13.53 -27.54 -14.75
CA ASN A 538 -14.47 -27.93 -15.83
C ASN A 538 -14.72 -26.85 -16.91
N SER A 539 -13.70 -26.56 -17.74
CA SER A 539 -13.93 -26.30 -19.17
C SER A 539 -12.62 -26.34 -19.99
N VAL A 540 -11.90 -27.47 -19.96
CA VAL A 540 -10.89 -27.80 -20.99
C VAL A 540 -11.09 -29.26 -21.39
N ASP A 541 -12.02 -29.48 -22.31
CA ASP A 541 -12.13 -30.68 -23.14
C ASP A 541 -12.98 -30.32 -24.38
N ILE A 542 -12.28 -29.85 -25.43
CA ILE A 542 -12.53 -29.95 -26.89
C ILE A 542 -11.44 -29.10 -27.59
#